data_AF-A0A958YQW9-F1
#
_entry.id   AF-A0A958YQW9-F1
#
_cell.length_a   1.000
_cell.length_b   1.000
_cell.length_c   1.000
_cell.angle_alpha   90.00
_cell.angle_beta   90.00
_cell.angle_gamma   90.00
#
_symmetry.space_group_name_H-M   'P 1'
#
loop_
_entity.id
_entity.type
_entity.pdbx_description
1 polymer ?
#
loop_
_entity_poly.entity_id
_entity_poly.type
_entity_poly.pdbx_seq_one_letter_code
_entity_poly.pdbx_strand_id
1 'polypeptide(L)'
;MHRLWASTYKEILLLIRDLGGIAILFIMPLLLLVVITLVQDSTFKTISDIKIPVLVVDNDKGEVSKNIIENLSNSNSFQMLQKSSEEEAKEAVFSGKYQLAIVIPKNLSASLQKKVDQNVEGILSKFGLEADTLAVAKETIPQKEVRLYFDPATQVSFKSSVKNGIDKMISKIETQSIYNAFQTELGEEDTEPIFETENFIAFKEILPTKNNEEIIPNSAQHNIPAWTLFAIFFIIVPLSINLVKEKNQGTFVRLRTQPVNYATVLGGKTIVYLIVCLIQFTLMLLVGIFLFPVMGLPGIDVSGKLPMLYMVALFSGLAAIGLGLLLGTIAKTQEQAAPFGSTLVVILAALGGVWVPVFAMPKIMQIISKISPMNWGLEAFYDVFLRNVGFVKILPEILLLLLFFLTTIVIAIIYNQRKNAV
;
A
#
# COMPACT_ATOMS: atom_id res chain seq x y z
N MET A 1 -15.88 39.87 -21.66
CA MET A 1 -15.91 38.42 -21.90
C MET A 1 -14.94 37.96 -23.01
N HIS A 2 -14.82 38.67 -24.15
CA HIS A 2 -13.94 38.27 -25.27
C HIS A 2 -12.45 38.08 -24.93
N ARG A 3 -11.90 38.85 -23.97
CA ARG A 3 -10.45 38.80 -23.63
C ARG A 3 -10.03 37.50 -22.93
N LEU A 4 -10.84 36.99 -21.99
CA LEU A 4 -10.56 35.73 -21.29
C LEU A 4 -10.65 34.54 -22.24
N TRP A 5 -11.66 34.54 -23.12
CA TRP A 5 -11.81 33.52 -24.15
C TRP A 5 -10.62 33.53 -25.10
N ALA A 6 -10.22 34.70 -25.63
CA ALA A 6 -9.06 34.82 -26.50
C ALA A 6 -7.77 34.33 -25.83
N SER A 7 -7.57 34.64 -24.55
CA SER A 7 -6.45 34.09 -23.77
C SER A 7 -6.52 32.57 -23.68
N THR A 8 -7.69 32.02 -23.37
CA THR A 8 -7.93 30.56 -23.31
C THR A 8 -7.63 29.89 -24.64
N TYR A 9 -8.10 30.46 -25.76
CA TYR A 9 -7.82 29.96 -27.10
C TYR A 9 -6.34 29.88 -27.41
N LYS A 10 -5.62 30.96 -27.07
CA LYS A 10 -4.17 31.06 -27.27
C LYS A 10 -3.44 29.97 -26.48
N GLU A 11 -3.87 29.66 -25.27
CA GLU A 11 -3.30 28.56 -24.47
C GLU A 11 -3.61 27.18 -25.06
N ILE A 12 -4.83 26.96 -25.57
CA ILE A 12 -5.19 25.71 -26.27
C ILE A 12 -4.26 25.50 -27.47
N LEU A 13 -4.03 26.54 -28.28
CA LEU A 13 -3.15 26.46 -29.44
C LEU A 13 -1.70 26.16 -29.06
N LEU A 14 -1.20 26.75 -27.96
CA LEU A 14 0.14 26.45 -27.47
C LEU A 14 0.27 25.00 -27.01
N LEU A 15 -0.73 24.50 -26.27
CA LEU A 15 -0.73 23.14 -25.78
C LEU A 15 -0.77 22.13 -26.93
N ILE A 16 -1.65 22.32 -27.92
CA ILE A 16 -1.80 21.41 -29.07
C ILE A 16 -0.52 21.35 -29.92
N ARG A 17 0.24 22.44 -29.98
CA ARG A 17 1.51 22.52 -30.74
C ARG A 17 2.70 21.90 -29.99
N ASP A 18 2.58 21.65 -28.69
CA ASP A 18 3.63 21.05 -27.87
C ASP A 18 3.39 19.54 -27.70
N LEU A 19 3.72 18.77 -28.74
CA LEU A 19 3.51 17.31 -28.74
C LEU A 19 4.26 16.61 -27.59
N GLY A 20 5.46 17.09 -27.25
CA GLY A 20 6.23 16.57 -26.12
C GLY A 20 5.53 16.84 -24.79
N GLY A 21 5.02 18.06 -24.61
CA GLY A 21 4.20 18.43 -23.45
C GLY A 21 2.96 17.56 -23.30
N ILE A 22 2.23 17.30 -24.40
CA ILE A 22 1.05 16.41 -24.40
C ILE A 22 1.43 14.99 -24.01
N ALA A 23 2.51 14.44 -24.57
CA ALA A 23 2.97 13.09 -24.24
C ALA A 23 3.30 12.95 -22.75
N ILE A 24 4.00 13.94 -22.18
CA ILE A 24 4.31 13.98 -20.74
C ILE A 24 3.05 14.12 -19.88
N LEU A 25 2.05 14.88 -20.33
CA LEU A 25 0.81 15.08 -19.58
C LEU A 25 -0.06 13.82 -19.55
N PHE A 26 -0.20 13.11 -20.66
CA PHE A 26 -1.17 12.01 -20.75
C PHE A 26 -0.53 10.62 -20.77
N ILE A 27 0.49 10.40 -21.60
CA ILE A 27 1.03 9.05 -21.84
C ILE A 27 1.83 8.57 -20.63
N MET A 28 2.74 9.40 -20.13
CA MET A 28 3.62 9.00 -19.02
C MET A 28 2.82 8.61 -17.75
N PRO A 29 1.84 9.40 -17.28
CA PRO A 29 1.11 9.03 -16.08
C PRO A 29 0.21 7.79 -16.28
N LEU A 30 -0.38 7.60 -17.47
CA LEU A 30 -1.16 6.39 -17.76
C LEU A 30 -0.28 5.13 -17.75
N LEU A 31 0.91 5.23 -18.34
CA LEU A 31 1.89 4.14 -18.32
C LEU A 31 2.29 3.81 -16.88
N LEU A 32 2.64 4.83 -16.08
CA LEU A 32 3.00 4.64 -14.67
C LEU A 32 1.86 4.03 -13.86
N LEU A 33 0.61 4.48 -14.06
CA LEU A 33 -0.56 3.89 -13.42
C LEU A 33 -0.66 2.39 -13.71
N VAL A 34 -0.56 1.98 -14.98
CA VAL A 34 -0.66 0.56 -15.35
C VAL A 34 0.51 -0.24 -14.78
N VAL A 35 1.75 0.22 -14.99
CA VAL A 35 2.95 -0.50 -14.54
C VAL A 35 2.98 -0.65 -13.03
N ILE A 36 2.69 0.41 -12.27
CA ILE A 36 2.76 0.36 -10.81
C ILE A 36 1.61 -0.46 -10.24
N THR A 37 0.42 -0.39 -10.84
CA THR A 37 -0.69 -1.25 -10.42
C THR A 37 -0.34 -2.73 -10.66
N LEU A 38 0.25 -3.09 -11.81
CA LEU A 38 0.72 -4.45 -12.07
C LEU A 38 1.74 -4.93 -11.03
N VAL A 39 2.73 -4.09 -10.71
CA VAL A 39 3.78 -4.42 -9.74
C VAL A 39 3.18 -4.60 -8.34
N GLN A 40 2.33 -3.68 -7.90
CA GLN A 40 1.76 -3.68 -6.55
C GLN A 40 0.62 -4.68 -6.35
N ASP A 41 -0.07 -5.12 -7.42
CA ASP A 41 -1.18 -6.07 -7.30
C ASP A 41 -0.77 -7.36 -6.60
N SER A 42 0.43 -7.86 -6.91
CA SER A 42 1.04 -9.02 -6.25
C SER A 42 1.25 -8.83 -4.73
N THR A 43 1.43 -7.59 -4.28
CA THR A 43 1.61 -7.26 -2.85
C THR A 43 0.26 -7.12 -2.14
N PHE A 44 -0.78 -6.67 -2.84
CA PHE A 44 -2.14 -6.54 -2.31
C PHE A 44 -2.89 -7.87 -2.25
N LYS A 45 -2.66 -8.76 -3.22
CA LYS A 45 -3.10 -10.16 -3.14
C LYS A 45 -2.35 -10.80 -1.98
N THR A 46 -3.01 -10.81 -0.83
CA THR A 46 -2.54 -11.52 0.36
C THR A 46 -2.34 -12.99 -0.03
N ILE A 47 -1.48 -13.71 0.69
CA ILE A 47 -0.99 -15.08 0.47
C ILE A 47 -2.13 -16.15 0.54
N SER A 48 -3.30 -15.89 -0.05
CA SER A 48 -4.44 -16.80 -0.04
C SER A 48 -4.38 -17.82 -1.17
N ASP A 49 -3.80 -17.48 -2.33
CA ASP A 49 -3.80 -18.36 -3.51
C ASP A 49 -2.39 -18.76 -4.02
N ILE A 50 -1.33 -18.12 -3.51
CA ILE A 50 0.05 -18.48 -3.89
C ILE A 50 0.62 -19.42 -2.83
N LYS A 51 0.70 -20.71 -3.17
CA LYS A 51 1.41 -21.69 -2.34
C LYS A 51 2.90 -21.36 -2.32
N ILE A 52 3.41 -20.97 -1.15
CA ILE A 52 4.83 -20.65 -1.00
C ILE A 52 5.60 -21.97 -0.90
N PRO A 53 6.57 -22.25 -1.80
CA PRO A 53 7.38 -23.45 -1.70
C PRO A 53 8.31 -23.34 -0.49
N VAL A 54 8.15 -24.27 0.45
CA VAL A 54 8.91 -24.34 1.70
C VAL A 54 9.71 -25.63 1.72
N LEU A 55 11.02 -25.52 1.96
CA LEU A 55 11.85 -26.70 2.15
C LEU A 55 11.64 -27.25 3.56
N VAL A 56 11.41 -28.56 3.68
CA VAL A 56 11.30 -29.23 4.98
C VAL A 56 12.36 -30.31 5.09
N VAL A 57 13.10 -30.26 6.19
CA VAL A 57 14.06 -31.31 6.57
C VAL A 57 13.54 -31.96 7.85
N ASP A 58 13.02 -33.18 7.73
CA ASP A 58 12.52 -33.96 8.86
C ASP A 58 13.60 -34.93 9.37
N ASN A 59 14.27 -34.55 10.45
CA ASN A 59 15.21 -35.44 11.14
C ASN A 59 14.57 -36.28 12.25
N ASP A 60 13.31 -36.06 12.59
CA ASP A 60 12.61 -36.77 13.67
C ASP A 60 11.91 -38.03 13.17
N LYS A 61 11.20 -37.93 12.03
CA LYS A 61 10.42 -39.00 11.40
C LYS A 61 9.36 -39.64 12.31
N GLY A 62 9.03 -38.99 13.43
CA GLY A 62 8.05 -39.46 14.41
C GLY A 62 6.65 -38.94 14.13
N GLU A 63 5.72 -39.15 15.06
CA GLU A 63 4.33 -38.73 14.92
C GLU A 63 4.15 -37.22 14.98
N VAL A 64 4.92 -36.55 15.84
CA VAL A 64 4.90 -35.08 15.99
C VAL A 64 5.37 -34.41 14.70
N SER A 65 6.44 -34.90 14.07
CA SER A 65 6.94 -34.32 12.81
C SER A 65 5.96 -34.49 11.66
N LYS A 66 5.29 -35.65 11.57
CA LYS A 66 4.22 -35.90 10.59
C LYS A 66 3.04 -34.95 10.78
N ASN A 67 2.56 -34.82 12.02
CA ASN A 67 1.49 -33.87 12.35
C ASN A 67 1.88 -32.43 12.02
N ILE A 68 3.16 -32.07 12.21
CA ILE A 68 3.66 -30.75 11.82
C ILE A 68 3.61 -30.56 10.30
N ILE A 69 4.09 -31.53 9.54
CA ILE A 69 4.14 -31.43 8.08
C ILE A 69 2.72 -31.42 7.47
N GLU A 70 1.82 -32.23 8.01
CA GLU A 70 0.44 -32.35 7.53
C GLU A 70 -0.37 -31.08 7.79
N ASN A 71 -0.35 -30.54 9.01
CA ASN A 71 -1.04 -29.29 9.32
C ASN A 71 -0.50 -28.10 8.50
N LEU A 72 0.81 -28.03 8.27
CA LEU A 72 1.41 -27.00 7.40
C LEU A 72 1.00 -27.20 5.93
N SER A 73 0.89 -28.44 5.46
CA SER A 73 0.45 -28.75 4.09
C SER A 73 -1.03 -28.46 3.87
N ASN A 74 -1.87 -28.71 4.87
CA ASN A 74 -3.32 -28.50 4.84
C ASN A 74 -3.72 -27.02 4.98
N SER A 75 -2.79 -26.14 5.40
CA SER A 75 -3.04 -24.71 5.54
C SER A 75 -3.30 -23.95 4.22
N ASN A 76 -3.18 -24.62 3.07
CA ASN A 76 -3.28 -24.05 1.70
C ASN A 76 -2.27 -22.93 1.36
N SER A 77 -1.53 -22.38 2.33
CA SER A 77 -0.56 -21.29 2.12
C SER A 77 0.84 -21.78 1.72
N PHE A 78 1.17 -23.05 1.96
CA PHE A 78 2.53 -23.56 1.74
C PHE A 78 2.54 -24.84 0.90
N GLN A 79 3.53 -24.95 0.01
CA GLN A 79 3.86 -26.18 -0.71
C GLN A 79 5.12 -26.79 -0.09
N MET A 80 4.95 -27.93 0.58
CA MET A 80 6.07 -28.61 1.23
C MET A 80 6.94 -29.35 0.20
N LEU A 81 8.24 -29.09 0.21
CA LEU A 81 9.25 -29.79 -0.57
C LEU A 81 10.24 -30.45 0.40
N GLN A 82 10.21 -31.77 0.51
CA GLN A 82 11.13 -32.48 1.38
C GLN A 82 12.57 -32.47 0.84
N LYS A 83 13.51 -32.25 1.75
CA LYS A 83 14.95 -32.34 1.50
C LYS A 83 15.63 -33.24 2.53
N SER A 84 16.72 -33.86 2.10
CA SER A 84 17.43 -34.87 2.90
C SER A 84 18.44 -34.26 3.88
N SER A 85 18.93 -33.03 3.63
CA SER A 85 19.98 -32.39 4.42
C SER A 85 19.63 -30.95 4.82
N GLU A 86 19.94 -30.60 6.07
CA GLU A 86 19.85 -29.23 6.61
C GLU A 86 20.79 -28.26 5.87
N GLU A 87 21.97 -28.72 5.46
CA GLU A 87 22.97 -27.89 4.78
C GLU A 87 22.48 -27.48 3.40
N GLU A 88 21.93 -28.43 2.63
CA GLU A 88 21.34 -28.16 1.31
C GLU A 88 20.14 -27.20 1.42
N ALA A 89 19.30 -27.38 2.43
CA ALA A 89 18.14 -26.52 2.65
C ALA A 89 18.56 -25.09 3.02
N LYS A 90 19.57 -24.95 3.89
CA LYS A 90 20.14 -23.65 4.28
C LYS A 90 20.77 -22.95 3.08
N GLU A 91 21.58 -23.64 2.27
CA GLU A 91 22.22 -23.07 1.09
C GLU A 91 21.19 -22.63 0.04
N ALA A 92 20.15 -23.44 -0.18
CA ALA A 92 19.08 -23.11 -1.12
C ALA A 92 18.26 -21.88 -0.68
N VAL A 93 18.12 -21.65 0.63
CA VAL A 93 17.47 -20.44 1.16
C VAL A 93 18.39 -19.22 1.09
N PHE A 94 19.66 -19.34 1.47
CA PHE A 94 20.59 -18.22 1.47
C PHE A 94 21.05 -17.79 0.07
N SER A 95 20.97 -18.69 -0.91
CA SER A 95 21.17 -18.37 -2.34
C SER A 95 19.95 -17.73 -3.00
N GLY A 96 18.82 -17.62 -2.30
CA GLY A 96 17.58 -17.02 -2.78
C GLY A 96 16.72 -17.92 -3.69
N LYS A 97 17.00 -19.22 -3.74
CA LYS A 97 16.18 -20.18 -4.50
C LYS A 97 14.84 -20.47 -3.82
N TYR A 98 14.81 -20.42 -2.48
CA TYR A 98 13.60 -20.58 -1.67
C TYR A 98 13.58 -19.55 -0.55
N GLN A 99 12.38 -19.10 -0.15
CA GLN A 99 12.24 -18.05 0.87
C GLN A 99 12.31 -18.59 2.31
N LEU A 100 11.99 -19.87 2.52
CA LEU A 100 11.89 -20.51 3.83
C LEU A 100 12.34 -21.97 3.79
N ALA A 101 13.10 -22.38 4.81
CA ALA A 101 13.29 -23.78 5.17
C ALA A 101 12.97 -24.02 6.65
N ILE A 102 12.31 -25.13 6.92
CA ILE A 102 11.94 -25.61 8.26
C ILE A 102 12.73 -26.88 8.55
N VAL A 103 13.52 -26.88 9.62
CA VAL A 103 14.31 -28.03 10.03
C VAL A 103 13.80 -28.54 11.37
N ILE A 104 13.28 -29.76 11.35
CA ILE A 104 12.78 -30.47 12.52
C ILE A 104 13.95 -31.23 13.15
N PRO A 105 14.23 -31.06 14.46
CA PRO A 105 15.37 -31.68 15.12
C PRO A 105 15.15 -33.18 15.37
N LYS A 106 16.24 -33.94 15.50
CA LYS A 106 16.20 -35.37 15.84
C LYS A 106 15.56 -35.61 17.21
N ASN A 107 14.77 -36.69 17.31
CA ASN A 107 14.11 -37.15 18.54
C ASN A 107 13.17 -36.09 19.16
N LEU A 108 12.55 -35.23 18.35
CA LEU A 108 11.52 -34.31 18.78
C LEU A 108 10.32 -35.07 19.38
N SER A 109 9.77 -36.06 18.65
CA SER A 109 8.61 -36.83 19.11
C SER A 109 8.89 -37.53 20.43
N ALA A 110 10.02 -38.23 20.53
CA ALA A 110 10.39 -38.96 21.75
C ALA A 110 10.66 -38.01 22.94
N SER A 111 11.23 -36.83 22.69
CA SER A 111 11.50 -35.86 23.77
C SER A 111 10.22 -35.18 24.24
N LEU A 112 9.28 -34.91 23.32
CA LEU A 112 7.97 -34.38 23.67
C LEU A 112 7.18 -35.38 24.51
N GLN A 113 7.12 -36.65 24.09
CA GLN A 113 6.42 -37.69 24.83
C GLN A 113 6.95 -37.81 26.26
N LYS A 114 8.26 -37.96 26.43
CA LYS A 114 8.88 -37.98 27.77
C LYS A 114 8.53 -36.75 28.62
N LYS A 115 8.45 -35.57 27.99
CA LYS A 115 8.13 -34.33 28.68
C LYS A 115 6.67 -34.28 29.11
N VAL A 116 5.78 -34.79 28.26
CA VAL A 116 4.36 -34.94 28.53
C VAL A 116 4.13 -35.92 29.67
N ASP A 117 4.74 -37.11 29.62
CA ASP A 117 4.63 -38.14 30.66
C ASP A 117 5.08 -37.59 32.04
N GLN A 118 6.25 -36.94 32.09
CA GLN A 118 6.74 -36.28 33.31
C GLN A 118 5.80 -35.19 33.85
N ASN A 119 5.09 -34.48 32.95
CA ASN A 119 4.14 -33.45 33.36
C ASN A 119 2.85 -34.08 33.90
N VAL A 120 2.35 -35.13 33.26
CA VAL A 120 1.14 -35.87 33.67
C VAL A 120 1.35 -36.57 35.01
N GLU A 121 2.44 -37.33 35.17
CA GLU A 121 2.82 -37.94 36.45
C GLU A 121 2.98 -36.88 37.57
N GLY A 122 3.60 -35.75 37.23
CA GLY A 122 3.77 -34.61 38.14
C GLY A 122 2.46 -33.95 38.56
N ILE A 123 1.39 -34.10 37.77
CA ILE A 123 0.04 -33.65 38.11
C ILE A 123 -0.65 -34.72 38.98
N LEU A 124 -0.66 -35.98 38.56
CA LEU A 124 -1.31 -37.09 39.27
C LEU A 124 -0.77 -37.27 40.70
N SER A 125 0.55 -37.17 40.87
CA SER A 125 1.21 -37.22 42.18
C SER A 125 0.77 -36.10 43.14
N LYS A 126 0.40 -34.92 42.63
CA LYS A 126 -0.15 -33.83 43.45
C LYS A 126 -1.61 -34.06 43.87
N PHE A 127 -2.34 -34.90 43.13
CA PHE A 127 -3.74 -35.24 43.42
C PHE A 127 -3.89 -36.48 44.31
N GLY A 128 -2.79 -37.09 44.79
CA GLY A 128 -2.84 -38.21 45.72
C GLY A 128 -3.35 -39.52 45.12
N LEU A 129 -3.39 -39.61 43.79
CA LEU A 129 -3.63 -40.83 43.04
C LEU A 129 -2.30 -41.58 42.97
N GLU A 130 -2.01 -42.40 43.99
CA GLU A 130 -0.81 -43.24 44.02
C GLU A 130 -0.93 -44.35 42.96
N ALA A 131 -0.18 -44.22 41.87
CA ALA A 131 0.43 -45.38 41.25
C ALA A 131 1.74 -45.64 42.01
N ASP A 132 1.91 -46.88 42.46
CA ASP A 132 2.98 -47.36 43.31
C ASP A 132 4.34 -47.30 42.59
N THR A 133 4.97 -46.11 42.47
CA THR A 133 6.33 -45.99 41.92
C THR A 133 7.14 -44.83 42.53
N LEU A 134 8.34 -45.23 42.98
CA LEU A 134 9.50 -44.44 43.35
C LEU A 134 9.56 -43.06 42.67
N ALA A 135 9.83 -42.02 43.46
CA ALA A 135 10.14 -40.67 43.00
C ALA A 135 11.05 -40.70 41.76
N VAL A 136 10.45 -40.57 40.57
CA VAL A 136 11.19 -40.54 39.31
C VAL A 136 12.00 -39.25 39.36
N ALA A 137 13.33 -39.38 39.41
CA ALA A 137 14.22 -38.25 39.29
C ALA A 137 13.85 -37.52 37.99
N LYS A 138 13.42 -36.26 38.09
CA LYS A 138 13.10 -35.43 36.92
C LYS A 138 14.33 -35.36 36.03
N GLU A 139 14.36 -36.20 34.99
CA GLU A 139 15.41 -36.20 34.00
C GLU A 139 15.31 -34.86 33.26
N THR A 140 16.39 -34.10 33.22
CA THR A 140 16.42 -32.79 32.54
C THR A 140 16.33 -33.00 31.03
N ILE A 141 15.14 -32.87 30.46
CA ILE A 141 14.93 -32.99 29.02
C ILE A 141 15.42 -31.71 28.34
N PRO A 142 16.42 -31.76 27.43
CA PRO A 142 16.92 -30.57 26.75
C PRO A 142 15.85 -30.02 25.80
N GLN A 143 15.73 -28.70 25.75
CA GLN A 143 14.82 -28.03 24.83
C GLN A 143 15.18 -28.37 23.38
N LYS A 144 14.18 -28.78 22.60
CA LYS A 144 14.32 -29.03 21.17
C LYS A 144 13.92 -27.78 20.40
N GLU A 145 14.72 -27.39 19.43
CA GLU A 145 14.50 -26.19 18.62
C GLU A 145 14.16 -26.58 17.18
N VAL A 146 12.98 -26.16 16.70
CA VAL A 146 12.67 -26.15 15.27
C VAL A 146 13.37 -24.95 14.65
N ARG A 147 14.30 -25.19 13.73
CA ARG A 147 15.09 -24.10 13.12
C ARG A 147 14.40 -23.61 11.86
N LEU A 148 14.22 -22.30 11.79
CA LEU A 148 13.64 -21.61 10.63
C LEU A 148 14.73 -20.82 9.92
N TYR A 149 15.01 -21.18 8.68
CA TYR A 149 15.92 -20.43 7.82
C TYR A 149 15.09 -19.58 6.87
N PHE A 150 15.33 -18.28 6.88
CA PHE A 150 14.68 -17.34 5.98
C PHE A 150 15.70 -16.73 5.02
N ASP A 151 15.27 -16.45 3.79
CA ASP A 151 16.07 -15.66 2.86
C ASP A 151 16.32 -14.26 3.49
N PRO A 152 17.55 -13.72 3.42
CA PRO A 152 17.88 -12.39 3.91
C PRO A 152 16.96 -11.27 3.41
N ALA A 153 16.49 -11.35 2.17
CA ALA A 153 15.58 -10.39 1.53
C ALA A 153 14.11 -10.56 1.95
N THR A 154 13.78 -11.61 2.71
CA THR A 154 12.41 -11.86 3.16
C THR A 154 11.91 -10.78 4.11
N GLN A 155 10.69 -10.29 3.88
CA GLN A 155 10.06 -9.27 4.71
C GLN A 155 9.88 -9.72 6.17
N VAL A 156 10.08 -8.80 7.12
CA VAL A 156 9.95 -9.08 8.56
C VAL A 156 8.54 -9.54 8.94
N SER A 157 7.51 -8.93 8.35
CA SER A 157 6.10 -9.32 8.53
C SER A 157 5.88 -10.80 8.21
N PHE A 158 6.43 -11.26 7.09
CA PHE A 158 6.36 -12.67 6.70
C PHE A 158 7.07 -13.57 7.73
N LYS A 159 8.29 -13.21 8.16
CA LYS A 159 9.03 -13.98 9.19
C LYS A 159 8.23 -14.09 10.48
N SER A 160 7.66 -12.99 10.96
CA SER A 160 6.83 -12.94 12.17
C SER A 160 5.54 -13.74 12.01
N SER A 161 4.83 -13.62 10.88
CA SER A 161 3.61 -14.38 10.62
C SER A 161 3.85 -15.89 10.59
N VAL A 162 4.91 -16.33 9.89
CA VAL A 162 5.31 -17.75 9.85
C VAL A 162 5.68 -18.24 11.24
N LYS A 163 6.54 -17.50 11.96
CA LYS A 163 6.95 -17.87 13.32
C LYS A 163 5.74 -17.99 14.25
N ASN A 164 4.87 -16.99 14.28
CA ASN A 164 3.67 -17.00 15.12
C ASN A 164 2.71 -18.15 14.75
N GLY A 165 2.57 -18.45 13.45
CA GLY A 165 1.79 -19.59 12.97
C GLY A 165 2.35 -20.92 13.46
N ILE A 166 3.66 -21.12 13.31
CA ILE A 166 4.37 -22.31 13.79
C ILE A 166 4.31 -22.42 15.32
N ASP A 167 4.56 -21.32 16.05
CA ASP A 167 4.49 -21.29 17.52
C ASP A 167 3.08 -21.67 18.02
N LYS A 168 2.03 -21.11 17.42
CA LYS A 168 0.63 -21.45 17.75
C LYS A 168 0.34 -22.92 17.47
N MET A 169 0.88 -23.44 16.38
CA MET A 169 0.67 -24.82 15.97
C MET A 169 1.42 -25.81 16.87
N ILE A 170 2.68 -25.53 17.22
CA ILE A 170 3.45 -26.33 18.18
C ILE A 170 2.76 -26.32 19.53
N SER A 171 2.33 -25.15 20.02
CA SER A 171 1.59 -25.03 21.28
C SER A 171 0.29 -25.85 21.27
N LYS A 172 -0.44 -25.87 20.14
CA LYS A 172 -1.62 -26.73 19.97
C LYS A 172 -1.27 -28.21 20.05
N ILE A 173 -0.18 -28.63 19.40
CA ILE A 173 0.30 -30.03 19.43
C ILE A 173 0.71 -30.42 20.85
N GLU A 174 1.54 -29.62 21.53
CA GLU A 174 1.97 -29.89 22.91
C GLU A 174 0.78 -30.00 23.85
N THR A 175 -0.18 -29.08 23.74
CA THR A 175 -1.39 -29.07 24.54
C THR A 175 -2.24 -30.33 24.30
N GLN A 176 -2.46 -30.70 23.04
CA GLN A 176 -3.20 -31.91 22.69
C GLN A 176 -2.49 -33.18 23.17
N SER A 177 -1.15 -33.23 23.06
CA SER A 177 -0.37 -34.36 23.56
C SER A 177 -0.51 -34.52 25.08
N ILE A 178 -0.50 -33.42 25.85
CA ILE A 178 -0.74 -33.45 27.30
C ILE A 178 -2.15 -33.99 27.61
N TYR A 179 -3.17 -33.50 26.91
CA TYR A 179 -4.54 -33.96 27.11
C TYR A 179 -4.70 -35.46 26.81
N ASN A 180 -4.17 -35.92 25.68
CA ASN A 180 -4.25 -37.31 25.28
C ASN A 180 -3.54 -38.21 26.30
N ALA A 181 -2.33 -37.85 26.75
CA ALA A 181 -1.61 -38.62 27.74
C ALA A 181 -2.32 -38.67 29.10
N PHE A 182 -2.96 -37.57 29.51
CA PHE A 182 -3.74 -37.53 30.74
C PHE A 182 -4.98 -38.43 30.69
N GLN A 183 -5.64 -38.53 29.53
CA GLN A 183 -6.77 -39.45 29.33
C GLN A 183 -6.31 -40.92 29.39
N THR A 184 -5.18 -41.25 28.75
CA THR A 184 -4.62 -42.60 28.79
C THR A 184 -4.31 -43.05 30.23
N GLU A 185 -3.69 -42.19 31.04
CA GLU A 185 -3.37 -42.51 32.45
C GLU A 185 -4.61 -42.67 33.34
N LEU A 186 -5.72 -42.04 32.99
CA LEU A 186 -7.00 -42.21 33.71
C LEU A 186 -7.75 -43.49 33.32
N GLY A 187 -7.24 -44.28 32.36
CA GLY A 187 -7.87 -45.52 31.90
C GLY A 187 -9.17 -45.32 31.11
N GLU A 188 -9.39 -44.11 30.60
CA GLU A 188 -10.57 -43.70 29.84
C GLU A 188 -10.26 -43.68 28.33
N GLU A 189 -9.80 -44.80 27.77
CA GLU A 189 -9.46 -44.89 26.33
C GLU A 189 -10.69 -44.82 25.39
N ASP A 190 -11.91 -45.06 25.91
CA ASP A 190 -13.15 -45.21 25.12
C ASP A 190 -14.31 -44.27 25.52
N THR A 191 -14.10 -43.33 26.45
CA THR A 191 -15.12 -42.34 26.87
C THR A 191 -14.90 -40.98 26.21
N GLU A 192 -15.99 -40.22 26.05
CA GLU A 192 -15.98 -38.87 25.47
C GLU A 192 -14.83 -38.02 26.06
N PRO A 193 -14.17 -37.18 25.25
CA PRO A 193 -13.01 -36.43 25.71
C PRO A 193 -13.36 -35.59 26.95
N ILE A 194 -12.69 -35.88 28.08
CA ILE A 194 -12.89 -35.21 29.39
C ILE A 194 -12.75 -33.68 29.28
N PHE A 195 -11.95 -33.22 28.32
CA PHE A 195 -11.68 -31.82 28.05
C PHE A 195 -12.08 -31.45 26.62
N GLU A 196 -13.04 -30.54 26.47
CA GLU A 196 -13.34 -29.90 25.19
C GLU A 196 -12.17 -28.98 24.81
N THR A 197 -11.49 -29.29 23.70
CA THR A 197 -10.35 -28.49 23.18
C THR A 197 -10.77 -27.42 22.19
N GLU A 198 -12.08 -27.17 22.04
CA GLU A 198 -12.58 -26.09 21.21
C GLU A 198 -12.26 -24.73 21.81
N ASN A 199 -11.83 -23.79 20.97
CA ASN A 199 -11.59 -22.43 21.42
C ASN A 199 -12.92 -21.79 21.81
N PHE A 200 -13.13 -21.57 23.11
CA PHE A 200 -14.30 -20.86 23.62
C PHE A 200 -14.44 -19.43 23.04
N ILE A 201 -13.30 -18.77 22.75
CA ILE A 201 -13.27 -17.44 22.14
C ILE A 201 -12.96 -17.57 20.65
N ALA A 202 -13.95 -17.27 19.81
CA ALA A 202 -13.79 -17.12 18.36
C ALA A 202 -13.79 -15.65 17.98
N PHE A 203 -12.81 -15.24 17.18
CA PHE A 203 -12.78 -13.91 16.57
C PHE A 203 -13.40 -14.01 15.18
N LYS A 204 -14.49 -13.27 14.95
CA LYS A 204 -15.07 -13.08 13.62
C LYS A 204 -14.64 -11.72 13.10
N GLU A 205 -13.88 -11.70 12.02
CA GLU A 205 -13.63 -10.48 11.27
C GLU A 205 -14.94 -10.04 10.58
N ILE A 206 -15.32 -8.77 10.75
CA ILE A 206 -16.50 -8.20 10.12
C ILE A 206 -16.01 -7.19 9.08
N LEU A 207 -16.00 -7.61 7.82
CA LEU A 207 -15.61 -6.76 6.70
C LEU A 207 -16.77 -5.84 6.27
N PRO A 208 -16.48 -4.63 5.76
CA PRO A 208 -17.50 -3.78 5.16
C PRO A 208 -18.12 -4.49 3.95
N THR A 209 -19.46 -4.56 3.89
CA THR A 209 -20.19 -5.15 2.76
C THR A 209 -20.94 -4.11 1.95
N LYS A 210 -20.97 -4.27 0.63
CA LYS A 210 -21.86 -3.54 -0.28
C LYS A 210 -22.70 -4.57 -1.03
N ASN A 211 -24.02 -4.48 -0.96
CA ASN A 211 -24.94 -5.45 -1.56
C ASN A 211 -24.64 -6.92 -1.17
N ASN A 212 -24.29 -7.18 0.10
CA ASN A 212 -23.91 -8.51 0.60
C ASN A 212 -22.60 -9.09 0.03
N GLU A 213 -21.82 -8.30 -0.70
CA GLU A 213 -20.46 -8.67 -1.12
C GLU A 213 -19.43 -7.96 -0.24
N GLU A 214 -18.41 -8.70 0.21
CA GLU A 214 -17.30 -8.16 1.00
C GLU A 214 -16.42 -7.24 0.14
N ILE A 215 -16.15 -6.03 0.66
CA ILE A 215 -15.28 -5.09 -0.03
C ILE A 215 -13.83 -5.40 0.36
N ILE A 216 -13.12 -6.12 -0.52
CA ILE A 216 -11.69 -6.37 -0.35
C ILE A 216 -10.91 -5.16 -0.90
N PRO A 217 -10.09 -4.47 -0.08
CA PRO A 217 -9.23 -3.39 -0.56
C PRO A 217 -8.28 -3.92 -1.64
N ASN A 218 -8.19 -3.21 -2.76
CA ASN A 218 -7.39 -3.66 -3.89
C ASN A 218 -6.37 -2.61 -4.36
N SER A 219 -5.37 -3.06 -5.11
CA SER A 219 -4.27 -2.24 -5.62
C SER A 219 -4.77 -1.04 -6.44
N ALA A 220 -5.84 -1.20 -7.20
CA ALA A 220 -6.41 -0.15 -8.05
C ALA A 220 -7.05 0.99 -7.24
N GLN A 221 -7.70 0.68 -6.10
CA GLN A 221 -8.33 1.68 -5.24
C GLN A 221 -7.33 2.66 -4.61
N HIS A 222 -6.06 2.25 -4.42
CA HIS A 222 -4.98 3.15 -4.01
C HIS A 222 -4.33 3.84 -5.23
N ASN A 223 -3.95 3.05 -6.23
CA ASN A 223 -3.12 3.53 -7.33
C ASN A 223 -3.84 4.56 -8.21
N ILE A 224 -5.14 4.41 -8.46
CA ILE A 224 -5.86 5.35 -9.32
C ILE A 224 -5.88 6.76 -8.70
N PRO A 225 -6.31 6.97 -7.44
CA PRO A 225 -6.17 8.26 -6.75
C PRO A 225 -4.75 8.81 -6.73
N ALA A 226 -3.78 7.96 -6.37
CA ALA A 226 -2.41 8.38 -6.12
C ALA A 226 -1.73 8.86 -7.42
N TRP A 227 -1.84 8.07 -8.49
CA TRP A 227 -1.25 8.41 -9.79
C TRP A 227 -2.06 9.48 -10.54
N THR A 228 -3.37 9.60 -10.29
CA THR A 228 -4.15 10.76 -10.73
C THR A 228 -3.59 12.06 -10.15
N LEU A 229 -3.36 12.12 -8.84
CA LEU A 229 -2.81 13.31 -8.20
C LEU A 229 -1.41 13.61 -8.67
N PHE A 230 -0.58 12.57 -8.82
CA PHE A 230 0.74 12.72 -9.41
C PHE A 230 0.65 13.38 -10.80
N ALA A 231 -0.23 12.88 -11.68
CA ALA A 231 -0.45 13.44 -13.02
C ALA A 231 -0.92 14.89 -12.99
N ILE A 232 -1.89 15.20 -12.11
CA ILE A 232 -2.43 16.55 -11.92
C ILE A 232 -1.34 17.52 -11.44
N PHE A 233 -0.49 17.13 -10.49
CA PHE A 233 0.60 17.99 -10.03
C PHE A 233 1.74 18.09 -11.04
N PHE A 234 1.94 17.06 -11.87
CA PHE A 234 2.99 17.08 -12.90
C PHE A 234 2.79 18.17 -13.96
N ILE A 235 1.57 18.72 -14.11
CA ILE A 235 1.29 19.86 -15.00
C ILE A 235 2.15 21.09 -14.68
N ILE A 236 2.68 21.20 -13.44
CA ILE A 236 3.56 22.28 -12.98
C ILE A 236 4.75 22.44 -13.94
N VAL A 237 5.26 21.35 -14.50
CA VAL A 237 6.41 21.34 -15.42
C VAL A 237 6.07 22.04 -16.75
N PRO A 238 5.16 21.53 -17.60
CA PRO A 238 4.85 22.19 -18.88
C PRO A 238 4.24 23.59 -18.68
N LEU A 239 3.45 23.81 -17.63
CA LEU A 239 2.86 25.12 -17.34
C LEU A 239 3.92 26.18 -17.02
N SER A 240 4.89 25.84 -16.16
CA SER A 240 5.98 26.77 -15.80
C SER A 240 6.92 27.03 -16.98
N ILE A 241 7.26 25.99 -17.76
CA ILE A 241 8.06 26.11 -18.98
C ILE A 241 7.38 27.04 -19.99
N ASN A 242 6.09 26.87 -20.24
CA ASN A 242 5.35 27.70 -21.19
C ASN A 242 5.30 29.17 -20.75
N LEU A 243 5.15 29.43 -19.45
CA LEU A 243 5.23 30.80 -18.93
C LEU A 243 6.61 31.42 -19.13
N VAL A 244 7.69 30.65 -18.95
CA VAL A 244 9.05 31.14 -19.16
C VAL A 244 9.37 31.32 -20.65
N LYS A 245 8.90 30.41 -21.53
CA LYS A 245 8.98 30.58 -22.98
C LYS A 245 8.33 31.89 -23.40
N GLU A 246 7.15 32.21 -22.86
CA GLU A 246 6.46 33.46 -23.16
C GLU A 246 7.28 34.69 -22.79
N LYS A 247 7.92 34.69 -21.60
CA LYS A 247 8.79 35.78 -21.13
C LYS A 247 10.03 35.98 -22.00
N ASN A 248 10.64 34.87 -22.42
CA ASN A 248 11.89 34.90 -23.18
C ASN A 248 11.65 35.14 -24.68
N GLN A 249 10.42 34.96 -25.15
CA GLN A 249 9.99 35.30 -26.49
C GLN A 249 9.34 36.68 -26.53
N GLY A 250 9.25 37.29 -27.71
CA GLY A 250 8.57 38.58 -27.90
C GLY A 250 7.07 38.58 -27.54
N THR A 251 6.48 37.42 -27.24
CA THR A 251 5.08 37.23 -26.86
C THR A 251 4.73 37.94 -25.55
N PHE A 252 5.61 37.94 -24.56
CA PHE A 252 5.35 38.64 -23.29
C PHE A 252 5.23 40.15 -23.46
N VAL A 253 6.08 40.76 -24.30
CA VAL A 253 5.98 42.19 -24.62
C VAL A 253 4.64 42.50 -25.30
N ARG A 254 4.20 41.66 -26.25
CA ARG A 254 2.89 41.80 -26.90
C ARG A 254 1.72 41.69 -25.93
N LEU A 255 1.78 40.75 -24.99
CA LEU A 255 0.73 40.60 -23.96
C LEU A 255 0.66 41.80 -23.02
N ARG A 256 1.80 42.45 -22.74
CA ARG A 256 1.87 43.65 -21.90
C ARG A 256 1.38 44.93 -22.60
N THR A 257 1.57 45.05 -23.90
CA THR A 257 1.09 46.21 -24.67
C THR A 257 -0.39 46.10 -25.03
N GLN A 258 -1.00 44.93 -24.84
CA GLN A 258 -2.45 44.77 -24.94
C GLN A 258 -3.15 45.34 -23.69
N PRO A 259 -4.35 45.93 -23.82
CA PRO A 259 -5.12 46.45 -22.70
C PRO A 259 -5.81 45.30 -21.92
N VAL A 260 -5.05 44.31 -21.46
CA VAL A 260 -5.55 43.12 -20.76
C VAL A 260 -4.84 42.99 -19.42
N ASN A 261 -5.61 42.81 -18.34
CA ASN A 261 -5.05 42.60 -17.01
C ASN A 261 -4.29 41.25 -16.96
N TYR A 262 -3.14 41.21 -16.27
CA TYR A 262 -2.35 40.00 -16.05
C TYR A 262 -3.17 38.86 -15.44
N ALA A 263 -4.10 39.18 -14.52
CA ALA A 263 -5.02 38.20 -13.94
C ALA A 263 -5.91 37.51 -15.00
N THR A 264 -6.31 38.23 -16.06
CA THR A 264 -7.08 37.66 -17.17
C THR A 264 -6.24 36.68 -17.99
N VAL A 265 -4.95 36.96 -18.18
CA VAL A 265 -4.01 36.06 -18.86
C VAL A 265 -3.80 34.78 -18.04
N LEU A 266 -3.59 34.92 -16.73
CA LEU A 266 -3.51 33.77 -15.82
C LEU A 266 -4.82 32.98 -15.77
N GLY A 267 -5.97 33.65 -15.83
CA GLY A 267 -7.28 33.00 -15.89
C GLY A 267 -7.44 32.11 -17.12
N GLY A 268 -6.99 32.57 -18.30
CA GLY A 268 -7.02 31.75 -19.51
C GLY A 268 -6.17 30.48 -19.40
N LYS A 269 -4.97 30.59 -18.81
CA LYS A 269 -4.11 29.43 -18.48
C LYS A 269 -4.78 28.48 -17.51
N THR A 270 -5.40 29.04 -16.47
CA THR A 270 -6.10 28.25 -15.46
C THR A 270 -7.22 27.42 -16.08
N ILE A 271 -8.04 28.01 -16.95
CA ILE A 271 -9.14 27.28 -17.61
C ILE A 271 -8.61 26.12 -18.46
N VAL A 272 -7.59 26.36 -19.30
CA VAL A 272 -7.06 25.31 -20.19
C VAL A 272 -6.44 24.17 -19.39
N TYR A 273 -5.56 24.48 -18.44
CA TYR A 273 -4.89 23.44 -17.66
C TYR A 273 -5.86 22.73 -16.70
N LEU A 274 -6.93 23.39 -16.25
CA LEU A 274 -7.98 22.72 -15.47
C LEU A 274 -8.73 21.70 -16.32
N ILE A 275 -9.06 22.03 -17.58
CA ILE A 275 -9.64 21.07 -18.53
C ILE A 275 -8.68 19.89 -18.75
N VAL A 276 -7.38 20.16 -18.89
CA VAL A 276 -6.35 19.10 -18.99
C VAL A 276 -6.39 18.18 -17.76
N CYS A 277 -6.43 18.72 -16.54
CA CYS A 277 -6.52 17.91 -15.33
C CYS A 277 -7.78 17.04 -15.28
N LEU A 278 -8.94 17.60 -15.69
CA LEU A 278 -10.17 16.84 -15.74
C LEU A 278 -10.12 15.73 -16.78
N ILE A 279 -9.56 15.99 -17.97
CA ILE A 279 -9.36 14.95 -19.00
C ILE A 279 -8.38 13.89 -18.51
N GLN A 280 -7.25 14.27 -17.91
CA GLN A 280 -6.29 13.33 -17.31
C GLN A 280 -7.02 12.43 -16.29
N PHE A 281 -7.82 13.02 -15.39
CA PHE A 281 -8.58 12.28 -14.41
C PHE A 281 -9.58 11.31 -15.06
N THR A 282 -10.33 11.76 -16.06
CA THR A 282 -11.25 10.88 -16.81
C THR A 282 -10.50 9.70 -17.43
N LEU A 283 -9.34 9.92 -18.05
CA LEU A 283 -8.55 8.85 -18.64
C LEU A 283 -8.05 7.85 -17.59
N MET A 284 -7.62 8.32 -16.41
CA MET A 284 -7.25 7.43 -15.29
C MET A 284 -8.42 6.56 -14.82
N LEU A 285 -9.62 7.13 -14.72
CA LEU A 285 -10.82 6.38 -14.39
C LEU A 285 -11.16 5.34 -15.47
N LEU A 286 -11.08 5.72 -16.75
CA LEU A 286 -11.35 4.79 -17.86
C LEU A 286 -10.38 3.62 -17.87
N VAL A 287 -9.10 3.85 -17.57
CA VAL A 287 -8.12 2.77 -17.38
C VAL A 287 -8.54 1.84 -16.23
N GLY A 288 -8.93 2.40 -15.09
CA GLY A 288 -9.39 1.61 -13.94
C GLY A 288 -10.67 0.81 -14.18
N ILE A 289 -11.60 1.35 -14.97
CA ILE A 289 -12.91 0.74 -15.24
C ILE A 289 -12.82 -0.29 -16.37
N PHE A 290 -12.10 0.01 -17.45
CA PHE A 290 -12.11 -0.81 -18.67
C PHE A 290 -10.82 -1.61 -18.89
N LEU A 291 -9.65 -1.00 -18.67
CA LEU A 291 -8.37 -1.66 -18.97
C LEU A 291 -7.98 -2.67 -17.90
N PHE A 292 -8.13 -2.32 -16.62
CA PHE A 292 -7.74 -3.19 -15.51
C PHE A 292 -8.47 -4.55 -15.51
N PRO A 293 -9.81 -4.62 -15.64
CA PRO A 293 -10.49 -5.91 -15.71
C PRO A 293 -10.02 -6.80 -16.87
N VAL A 294 -9.74 -6.20 -18.03
CA VAL A 294 -9.23 -6.93 -19.21
C VAL A 294 -7.82 -7.49 -18.97
N MET A 295 -7.02 -6.82 -18.16
CA MET A 295 -5.66 -7.25 -17.79
C MET A 295 -5.63 -8.23 -16.61
N GLY A 296 -6.78 -8.64 -16.06
CA GLY A 296 -6.86 -9.45 -14.84
C GLY A 296 -6.48 -8.70 -13.57
N LEU A 297 -6.43 -7.36 -13.64
CA LEU A 297 -6.26 -6.46 -12.51
C LEU A 297 -7.63 -6.16 -11.86
N PRO A 298 -7.64 -5.79 -10.58
CA PRO A 298 -8.88 -5.41 -9.90
C PRO A 298 -9.50 -4.16 -10.55
N GLY A 299 -10.76 -4.29 -10.97
CA GLY A 299 -11.56 -3.16 -11.43
C GLY A 299 -12.00 -2.24 -10.28
N ILE A 300 -12.50 -1.06 -10.64
CA ILE A 300 -13.08 -0.11 -9.67
C ILE A 300 -14.56 0.15 -9.93
N ASP A 301 -15.34 0.19 -8.85
CA ASP A 301 -16.73 0.66 -8.89
C ASP A 301 -16.82 2.14 -8.48
N VAL A 302 -17.21 2.97 -9.46
CA VAL A 302 -17.39 4.43 -9.32
C VAL A 302 -18.86 4.85 -9.22
N SER A 303 -19.78 3.88 -9.18
CA SER A 303 -21.22 4.14 -9.22
C SER A 303 -21.66 5.04 -8.06
N GLY A 304 -22.31 6.17 -8.38
CA GLY A 304 -22.76 7.16 -7.41
C GLY A 304 -21.68 8.09 -6.85
N LYS A 305 -20.40 7.88 -7.18
CA LYS A 305 -19.26 8.65 -6.62
C LYS A 305 -18.69 9.70 -7.56
N LEU A 306 -18.99 9.59 -8.86
CA LEU A 306 -18.40 10.44 -9.90
C LEU A 306 -18.43 11.95 -9.60
N PRO A 307 -19.55 12.56 -9.16
CA PRO A 307 -19.57 14.00 -8.91
C PRO A 307 -18.55 14.45 -7.85
N MET A 308 -18.43 13.69 -6.76
CA MET A 308 -17.47 13.98 -5.69
C MET A 308 -16.03 13.80 -6.17
N LEU A 309 -15.78 12.75 -6.96
CA LEU A 309 -14.47 12.49 -7.54
C LEU A 309 -14.01 13.61 -8.49
N TYR A 310 -14.89 14.08 -9.39
CA TYR A 310 -14.60 15.21 -10.26
C TYR A 310 -14.38 16.50 -9.48
N MET A 311 -15.08 16.68 -8.36
CA MET A 311 -14.86 17.81 -7.48
C MET A 311 -13.47 17.77 -6.84
N VAL A 312 -13.06 16.64 -6.28
CA VAL A 312 -11.69 16.48 -5.73
C VAL A 312 -10.63 16.73 -6.81
N ALA A 313 -10.82 16.18 -8.01
CA ALA A 313 -9.93 16.41 -9.15
C ALA A 313 -9.85 17.89 -9.54
N LEU A 314 -10.99 18.60 -9.56
CA LEU A 314 -11.07 20.03 -9.89
C LEU A 314 -10.26 20.88 -8.91
N PHE A 315 -10.46 20.71 -7.61
CA PHE A 315 -9.77 21.52 -6.61
C PHE A 315 -8.30 21.14 -6.47
N SER A 316 -7.95 19.87 -6.65
CA SER A 316 -6.56 19.43 -6.76
C SER A 316 -5.87 20.04 -7.98
N GLY A 317 -6.58 20.10 -9.11
CA GLY A 317 -6.14 20.78 -10.34
C GLY A 317 -5.88 22.26 -10.11
N LEU A 318 -6.80 22.98 -9.45
CA LEU A 318 -6.59 24.38 -9.08
C LEU A 318 -5.32 24.56 -8.24
N ALA A 319 -5.13 23.75 -7.19
CA ALA A 319 -3.93 23.83 -6.34
C ALA A 319 -2.63 23.62 -7.14
N ALA A 320 -2.59 22.61 -8.02
CA ALA A 320 -1.44 22.35 -8.89
C ALA A 320 -1.18 23.49 -9.88
N ILE A 321 -2.22 24.03 -10.51
CA ILE A 321 -2.13 25.17 -11.43
C ILE A 321 -1.57 26.40 -10.72
N GLY A 322 -2.08 26.71 -9.53
CA GLY A 322 -1.61 27.86 -8.74
C GLY A 322 -0.10 27.79 -8.46
N LEU A 323 0.38 26.61 -8.07
CA LEU A 323 1.81 26.37 -7.85
C LEU A 323 2.63 26.45 -9.15
N GLY A 324 2.11 25.91 -10.24
CA GLY A 324 2.75 25.97 -11.56
C GLY A 324 2.87 27.39 -12.12
N LEU A 325 1.81 28.21 -11.94
CA LEU A 325 1.82 29.62 -12.31
C LEU A 325 2.80 30.42 -11.44
N LEU A 326 2.85 30.17 -10.14
CA LEU A 326 3.82 30.79 -9.23
C LEU A 326 5.26 30.45 -9.63
N LEU A 327 5.57 29.17 -9.83
CA LEU A 327 6.90 28.72 -10.26
C LEU A 327 7.29 29.34 -11.60
N GLY A 328 6.40 29.28 -12.59
CA GLY A 328 6.62 29.89 -13.90
C GLY A 328 6.86 31.39 -13.80
N THR A 329 6.20 32.08 -12.85
CA THR A 329 6.30 33.52 -12.64
C THR A 329 7.63 33.93 -12.00
N ILE A 330 8.20 33.08 -11.13
CA ILE A 330 9.49 33.32 -10.48
C ILE A 330 10.66 32.91 -11.39
N ALA A 331 10.54 31.79 -12.11
CA ALA A 331 11.60 31.25 -12.95
C ALA A 331 12.00 32.20 -14.09
N LYS A 332 13.30 32.16 -14.42
CA LYS A 332 13.92 32.98 -15.47
C LYS A 332 14.21 32.19 -16.75
N THR A 333 14.56 30.92 -16.64
CA THR A 333 14.91 30.05 -17.77
C THR A 333 14.11 28.75 -17.76
N GLN A 334 13.96 28.13 -18.93
CA GLN A 334 13.28 26.82 -19.04
C GLN A 334 14.07 25.74 -18.28
N GLU A 335 15.41 25.81 -18.36
CA GLU A 335 16.34 24.95 -17.61
C GLU A 335 16.25 25.14 -16.09
N GLN A 336 15.68 26.26 -15.62
CA GLN A 336 15.32 26.42 -14.21
C GLN A 336 13.91 25.89 -13.95
N ALA A 337 12.92 26.27 -14.76
CA ALA A 337 11.52 25.89 -14.52
C ALA A 337 11.31 24.37 -14.51
N ALA A 338 11.90 23.66 -15.47
CA ALA A 338 11.68 22.23 -15.65
C ALA A 338 12.16 21.37 -14.45
N PRO A 339 13.46 21.38 -14.07
CA PRO A 339 13.93 20.54 -12.97
C PRO A 339 13.40 20.97 -11.61
N PHE A 340 13.19 22.27 -11.35
CA PHE A 340 12.56 22.70 -10.10
C PHE A 340 11.10 22.25 -10.02
N GLY A 341 10.36 22.31 -11.13
CA GLY A 341 8.98 21.83 -11.20
C GLY A 341 8.88 20.33 -10.95
N SER A 342 9.67 19.51 -11.65
CA SER A 342 9.60 18.06 -11.50
C SER A 342 10.08 17.60 -10.11
N THR A 343 11.16 18.19 -9.60
CA THR A 343 11.66 17.89 -8.25
C THR A 343 10.64 18.25 -7.18
N LEU A 344 9.98 19.41 -7.30
CA LEU A 344 8.94 19.82 -6.37
C LEU A 344 7.76 18.84 -6.36
N VAL A 345 7.32 18.39 -7.53
CA VAL A 345 6.23 17.40 -7.65
C VAL A 345 6.62 16.08 -7.01
N VAL A 346 7.85 15.59 -7.23
CA VAL A 346 8.34 14.35 -6.62
C VAL A 346 8.39 14.46 -5.09
N ILE A 347 8.87 15.59 -4.55
CA ILE A 347 8.88 15.83 -3.10
C ILE A 347 7.45 15.88 -2.56
N LEU A 348 6.53 16.58 -3.23
CA LEU A 348 5.13 16.63 -2.83
C LEU A 348 4.46 15.26 -2.91
N ALA A 349 4.84 14.40 -3.87
CA ALA A 349 4.32 13.05 -3.99
C ALA A 349 4.79 12.12 -2.87
N ALA A 350 6.08 12.19 -2.54
CA ALA A 350 6.65 11.46 -1.44
C ALA A 350 6.04 11.88 -0.10
N LEU A 351 5.89 13.19 0.14
CA LEU A 351 5.27 13.72 1.36
C LEU A 351 3.74 13.57 1.36
N GLY A 352 3.10 13.58 0.19
CA GLY A 352 1.66 13.56 0.01
C GLY A 352 0.99 12.21 0.27
N GLY A 353 1.80 11.14 0.38
CA GLY A 353 1.30 9.79 0.62
C GLY A 353 1.06 8.97 -0.65
N VAL A 354 1.50 9.47 -1.81
CA VAL A 354 1.23 8.85 -3.12
C VAL A 354 2.12 7.63 -3.39
N TRP A 355 3.34 7.61 -2.87
CA TRP A 355 4.24 6.44 -3.01
C TRP A 355 4.23 5.54 -1.78
N VAL A 356 4.16 6.14 -0.60
CA VAL A 356 4.14 5.44 0.70
C VAL A 356 2.97 6.01 1.48
N PRO A 357 2.05 5.18 2.02
CA PRO A 357 0.94 5.69 2.82
C PRO A 357 1.42 6.49 4.03
N VAL A 358 0.72 7.59 4.35
CA VAL A 358 1.15 8.51 5.43
C VAL A 358 1.28 7.80 6.78
N PHE A 359 0.36 6.88 7.10
CA PHE A 359 0.41 6.13 8.37
C PHE A 359 1.67 5.27 8.52
N ALA A 360 2.32 4.87 7.42
CA ALA A 360 3.54 4.08 7.42
C ALA A 360 4.81 4.95 7.56
N MET A 361 4.69 6.27 7.45
CA MET A 361 5.82 7.18 7.55
C MET A 361 6.23 7.47 9.01
N PRO A 362 7.48 7.89 9.27
CA PRO A 362 7.88 8.41 10.58
C PRO A 362 7.05 9.62 11.03
N LYS A 363 6.89 9.82 12.35
CA LYS A 363 6.04 10.89 12.93
C LYS A 363 6.31 12.29 12.36
N ILE A 364 7.57 12.64 12.12
CA ILE A 364 7.96 13.94 11.55
C ILE A 364 7.38 14.12 10.14
N MET A 365 7.47 13.09 9.30
CA MET A 365 6.93 13.11 7.94
C MET A 365 5.40 13.14 7.95
N GLN A 366 4.74 12.45 8.87
CA GLN A 366 3.28 12.52 9.03
C GLN A 366 2.81 13.94 9.34
N ILE A 367 3.55 14.69 10.15
CA ILE A 367 3.22 16.09 10.47
C ILE A 367 3.41 16.97 9.24
N ILE A 368 4.51 16.82 8.51
CA ILE A 368 4.79 17.59 7.29
C ILE A 368 3.75 17.29 6.21
N SER A 369 3.34 16.02 6.09
CA SER A 369 2.34 15.56 5.11
C SER A 369 1.02 16.33 5.24
N LYS A 370 0.60 16.66 6.46
CA LYS A 370 -0.65 17.42 6.72
C LYS A 370 -0.68 18.83 6.14
N ILE A 371 0.45 19.38 5.72
CA ILE A 371 0.54 20.71 5.07
C ILE A 371 0.63 20.56 3.54
N SER A 372 0.74 19.34 3.02
CA SER A 372 0.88 19.08 1.59
C SER A 372 -0.48 19.17 0.88
N PRO A 373 -0.63 19.98 -0.18
CA PRO A 373 -1.85 19.98 -0.99
C PRO A 373 -2.09 18.64 -1.68
N MET A 374 -1.02 17.89 -1.95
CA MET A 374 -1.14 16.55 -2.52
C MET A 374 -1.69 15.54 -1.50
N ASN A 375 -1.42 15.73 -0.20
CA ASN A 375 -2.03 14.93 0.86
C ASN A 375 -3.53 15.21 1.01
N TRP A 376 -3.93 16.48 1.03
CA TRP A 376 -5.36 16.85 1.13
C TRP A 376 -6.17 16.26 -0.02
N GLY A 377 -5.65 16.34 -1.25
CA GLY A 377 -6.29 15.70 -2.40
C GLY A 377 -6.38 14.18 -2.26
N LEU A 378 -5.35 13.53 -1.72
CA LEU A 378 -5.29 12.06 -1.63
C LEU A 378 -6.25 11.53 -0.58
N GLU A 379 -6.30 12.16 0.60
CA GLU A 379 -7.30 11.82 1.64
C GLU A 379 -8.72 12.04 1.13
N ALA A 380 -8.99 13.16 0.43
CA ALA A 380 -10.31 13.40 -0.17
C ALA A 380 -10.68 12.32 -1.20
N PHE A 381 -9.74 11.83 -2.00
CA PHE A 381 -10.01 10.69 -2.87
C PHE A 381 -10.27 9.40 -2.10
N TYR A 382 -9.50 9.08 -1.05
CA TYR A 382 -9.77 7.90 -0.21
C TYR A 382 -11.13 7.96 0.47
N ASP A 383 -11.52 9.13 0.94
CA ASP A 383 -12.81 9.38 1.55
C ASP A 383 -13.96 9.01 0.59
N VAL A 384 -13.84 9.38 -0.68
CA VAL A 384 -14.83 9.07 -1.71
C VAL A 384 -14.73 7.62 -2.19
N PHE A 385 -13.53 7.12 -2.50
CA PHE A 385 -13.33 5.77 -3.05
C PHE A 385 -13.56 4.67 -2.03
N LEU A 386 -12.93 4.77 -0.86
CA LEU A 386 -12.87 3.71 0.15
C LEU A 386 -13.93 3.90 1.23
N ARG A 387 -14.11 5.13 1.73
CA ARG A 387 -14.93 5.38 2.93
C ARG A 387 -16.39 5.75 2.63
N ASN A 388 -16.76 5.89 1.35
CA ASN A 388 -18.12 6.25 0.89
C ASN A 388 -18.73 7.45 1.63
N VAL A 389 -17.90 8.44 1.99
CA VAL A 389 -18.40 9.57 2.79
C VAL A 389 -19.17 10.56 1.93
N GLY A 390 -20.14 11.25 2.55
CA GLY A 390 -20.88 12.33 1.92
C GLY A 390 -20.04 13.60 1.74
N PHE A 391 -20.54 14.50 0.89
CA PHE A 391 -19.92 15.78 0.53
C PHE A 391 -19.40 16.62 1.70
N VAL A 392 -20.11 16.65 2.83
CA VAL A 392 -19.76 17.48 3.99
C VAL A 392 -18.39 17.08 4.56
N LYS A 393 -18.02 15.80 4.49
CA LYS A 393 -16.76 15.30 5.06
C LYS A 393 -15.53 15.65 4.24
N ILE A 394 -15.66 15.79 2.91
CA ILE A 394 -14.54 16.17 2.03
C ILE A 394 -14.33 17.68 1.95
N LEU A 395 -15.24 18.47 2.52
CA LEU A 395 -15.22 19.93 2.41
C LEU A 395 -13.95 20.58 3.02
N PRO A 396 -13.42 20.12 4.17
CA PRO A 396 -12.19 20.68 4.72
C PRO A 396 -11.00 20.61 3.75
N GLU A 397 -10.78 19.45 3.12
CA GLU A 397 -9.70 19.21 2.17
C GLU A 397 -9.88 20.08 0.92
N ILE A 398 -11.11 20.18 0.41
CA ILE A 398 -11.45 21.04 -0.72
C ILE A 398 -11.17 22.51 -0.42
N LEU A 399 -11.52 22.98 0.78
CA LEU A 399 -11.27 24.36 1.21
C LEU A 399 -9.78 24.65 1.35
N LEU A 400 -8.99 23.70 1.87
CA LEU A 400 -7.53 23.84 1.96
C LEU A 400 -6.87 23.91 0.57
N LEU A 401 -7.31 23.06 -0.37
CA LEU A 401 -6.86 23.10 -1.76
C LEU A 401 -7.19 24.43 -2.45
N LEU A 402 -8.42 24.94 -2.24
CA LEU A 402 -8.84 26.24 -2.77
C LEU A 402 -8.03 27.39 -2.15
N LEU A 403 -7.82 27.37 -0.83
CA LEU A 403 -7.02 28.36 -0.14
C LEU A 403 -5.57 28.37 -0.66
N PHE A 404 -4.99 27.19 -0.90
CA PHE A 404 -3.67 27.06 -1.47
C PHE A 404 -3.58 27.62 -2.90
N PHE A 405 -4.58 27.37 -3.73
CA PHE A 405 -4.67 28.00 -5.06
C PHE A 405 -4.73 29.52 -4.98
N LEU A 406 -5.62 30.07 -4.13
CA LEU A 406 -5.78 31.52 -3.99
C LEU A 406 -4.49 32.19 -3.49
N THR A 407 -3.85 31.60 -2.49
CA THR A 407 -2.59 32.13 -1.93
C THR A 407 -1.46 32.11 -2.96
N THR A 408 -1.26 31.00 -3.68
CA THR A 408 -0.21 30.89 -4.71
C THR A 408 -0.45 31.83 -5.90
N ILE A 409 -1.70 31.98 -6.36
CA ILE A 409 -2.08 32.97 -7.40
C ILE A 409 -1.80 34.39 -6.94
N VAL A 410 -2.21 34.75 -5.72
CA VAL A 410 -2.02 36.10 -5.18
C VAL A 410 -0.53 36.44 -5.09
N ILE A 411 0.29 35.51 -4.60
CA ILE A 411 1.75 35.68 -4.54
C ILE A 411 2.32 35.87 -5.96
N ALA A 412 1.87 35.08 -6.94
CA ALA A 412 2.32 35.20 -8.32
C ALA A 412 1.98 36.59 -8.92
N ILE A 413 0.77 37.08 -8.70
CA ILE A 413 0.32 38.40 -9.18
C ILE A 413 1.14 39.52 -8.53
N ILE A 414 1.30 39.51 -7.19
CA ILE A 414 2.05 40.53 -6.44
C ILE A 414 3.52 40.55 -6.89
N TYR A 415 4.14 39.38 -7.02
CA TYR A 415 5.52 39.26 -7.49
C TYR A 415 5.70 39.85 -8.89
N ASN A 416 4.79 39.52 -9.82
CA ASN A 416 4.84 40.03 -11.18
C ASN A 416 4.63 41.56 -11.25
N GLN A 417 3.75 42.12 -10.42
CA GLN A 417 3.55 43.57 -10.35
C GLN A 417 4.81 44.29 -9.85
N ARG A 418 5.40 43.82 -8.74
CA ARG A 418 6.61 44.44 -8.17
C ARG A 418 7.80 44.41 -9.12
N LYS A 419 8.01 43.29 -9.83
CA LYS A 419 9.14 43.12 -10.75
C LYS A 419 9.04 44.02 -11.99
N ASN A 420 7.83 44.38 -12.41
CA ASN A 420 7.58 45.16 -13.63
C ASN A 420 7.15 46.62 -13.34
N ALA A 421 7.26 47.08 -12.09
CA ALA A 421 6.93 48.45 -11.67
C ALA A 421 8.05 49.47 -11.95
N VAL A 422 9.13 49.05 -12.61
CA VAL A 422 10.29 49.89 -13.00
C VAL A 422 10.37 49.98 -14.52
#